data_AF-A0A9D6DPV9-F1
#
_entry.id   AF-A0A9D6DPV9-F1
#
_cell.length_a   1.000
_cell.length_b   1.000
_cell.length_c   1.000
_cell.angle_alpha   90.00
_cell.angle_beta   90.00
_cell.angle_gamma   90.00
#
_symmetry.space_group_name_H-M   'P 1'
#
loop_
_entity.id
_entity.type
_entity.pdbx_description
1 polymer ?
#
loop_
_entity_poly.entity_id
_entity_poly.type
_entity_poly.pdbx_seq_one_letter_code
_entity_poly.pdbx_strand_id
1 'polypeptide(L)'
;MILTTHMLVGATVASKISNPFLALPLALLSHYLCDSLPHNDYSIVNISERRWNKTYRHFIEIFLDICFGAVLISLFSGNSPIIFAGAFFAIVPDGITLLSKILPQNKLAALHQKLHNFMNNIGDLDGNKKIPVIWGISSQILIVLISIFLLR
;
A
#
# COMPACT_ATOMS: atom_id res chain seq x y z
N MET A 1 -4.62 2.02 -0.84
CA MET A 1 -5.16 1.43 0.44
C MET A 1 -4.28 1.84 1.62
N ILE A 2 -4.62 1.45 2.86
CA ILE A 2 -3.66 1.56 3.99
C ILE A 2 -2.45 0.63 3.80
N LEU A 3 -1.29 1.02 4.33
CA LEU A 3 0.00 0.36 4.12
C LEU A 3 0.02 -1.07 4.65
N THR A 4 -0.61 -1.32 5.80
CA THR A 4 -0.68 -2.69 6.36
C THR A 4 -1.24 -3.69 5.35
N THR A 5 -2.29 -3.33 4.61
CA THR A 5 -2.86 -4.20 3.57
C THR A 5 -1.86 -4.52 2.46
N HIS A 6 -1.18 -3.51 1.92
CA HIS A 6 -0.16 -3.73 0.88
C HIS A 6 1.01 -4.57 1.39
N MET A 7 1.49 -4.29 2.60
CA MET A 7 2.58 -5.05 3.22
C MET A 7 2.22 -6.52 3.37
N LEU A 8 1.02 -6.84 3.85
CA LEU A 8 0.57 -8.22 4.05
C LEU A 8 0.42 -8.97 2.72
N VAL A 9 -0.11 -8.32 1.67
CA VAL A 9 -0.22 -8.94 0.35
C VAL A 9 1.17 -9.17 -0.25
N GLY A 10 2.06 -8.18 -0.20
CA GLY A 10 3.44 -8.30 -0.67
C GLY A 10 4.22 -9.41 0.05
N ALA A 11 4.06 -9.49 1.37
CA ALA A 11 4.58 -10.57 2.20
C ALA A 11 4.04 -11.94 1.76
N THR A 12 2.72 -12.02 1.51
CA THR A 12 2.07 -13.26 1.07
C THR A 12 2.64 -13.72 -0.27
N VAL A 13 2.75 -12.83 -1.24
CA VAL A 13 3.34 -13.13 -2.56
C VAL A 13 4.77 -13.66 -2.39
N ALA A 14 5.60 -12.98 -1.59
CA ALA A 14 6.98 -13.40 -1.36
C ALA A 14 7.10 -14.72 -0.58
N SER A 15 6.13 -15.07 0.27
CA SER A 15 6.12 -16.35 0.98
C SER A 15 5.79 -17.55 0.08
N LYS A 16 5.12 -17.32 -1.06
CA LYS A 16 4.64 -18.39 -1.95
C LYS A 16 5.53 -18.61 -3.18
N ILE A 17 6.49 -17.72 -3.44
CA ILE A 17 7.34 -17.76 -4.62
C ILE A 17 8.79 -17.95 -4.20
N SER A 18 9.37 -19.11 -4.53
CA SER A 18 10.74 -19.47 -4.13
C SER A 18 11.81 -18.62 -4.82
N ASN A 19 11.54 -18.10 -6.03
CA ASN A 19 12.51 -17.30 -6.79
C ASN A 19 12.38 -15.80 -6.41
N PRO A 20 13.38 -15.19 -5.74
CA PRO A 20 13.33 -13.78 -5.34
C PRO A 20 13.17 -12.81 -6.51
N PHE A 21 13.77 -13.13 -7.66
CA PHE A 21 13.71 -12.29 -8.86
C PHE A 21 12.32 -12.24 -9.49
N LEU A 22 11.45 -13.20 -9.15
CA LEU A 22 10.05 -13.20 -9.55
C LEU A 22 9.14 -12.71 -8.41
N ALA A 23 9.46 -13.09 -7.17
CA ALA A 23 8.70 -12.74 -5.98
C ALA A 23 8.60 -11.23 -5.76
N LEU A 24 9.73 -10.51 -5.81
CA LEU A 24 9.75 -9.07 -5.49
C LEU A 24 9.05 -8.20 -6.53
N PRO A 25 9.23 -8.42 -7.86
CA PRO A 25 8.42 -7.70 -8.85
C PRO A 25 6.93 -7.97 -8.73
N LEU A 26 6.54 -9.22 -8.43
CA LEU A 26 5.11 -9.55 -8.23
C LEU A 26 4.56 -8.92 -6.95
N ALA A 27 5.36 -8.83 -5.88
CA ALA A 27 4.97 -8.13 -4.66
C ALA A 27 4.74 -6.63 -4.94
N LEU A 28 5.60 -6.00 -5.74
CA LEU A 28 5.40 -4.61 -6.19
C LEU A 28 4.14 -4.48 -7.06
N LEU A 29 3.92 -5.38 -8.01
CA LEU A 29 2.73 -5.35 -8.87
C LEU A 29 1.43 -5.59 -8.09
N SER A 30 1.49 -6.35 -7.00
CA SER A 30 0.34 -6.60 -6.13
C SER A 30 -0.24 -5.32 -5.52
N HIS A 31 0.58 -4.28 -5.34
CA HIS A 31 0.11 -2.96 -4.90
C HIS A 31 -0.99 -2.41 -5.82
N TYR A 32 -0.72 -2.34 -7.12
CA TYR A 32 -1.67 -1.79 -8.10
C TYR A 32 -2.93 -2.65 -8.23
N LEU A 33 -2.81 -3.97 -8.07
CA LEU A 33 -3.96 -4.87 -8.01
C LEU A 33 -4.82 -4.59 -6.78
N CYS A 34 -4.20 -4.38 -5.62
CA CYS A 34 -4.89 -4.02 -4.39
C CYS A 34 -5.64 -2.69 -4.54
N ASP A 35 -4.99 -1.67 -5.13
CA ASP A 35 -5.60 -0.35 -5.32
C ASP A 35 -6.73 -0.31 -6.37
N SER A 36 -6.84 -1.32 -7.23
CA SER A 36 -8.02 -1.48 -8.09
C SER A 36 -9.28 -1.94 -7.34
N LEU A 37 -9.15 -2.41 -6.10
CA LEU A 37 -10.29 -2.83 -5.27
C LEU A 37 -10.85 -1.61 -4.51
N PRO A 38 -12.15 -1.64 -4.12
CA PRO A 38 -12.72 -0.61 -3.26
C PRO A 38 -11.88 -0.43 -2.00
N HIS A 39 -11.47 0.79 -1.65
CA HIS A 39 -10.63 1.00 -0.48
C HIS A 39 -10.73 2.41 0.10
N ASN A 40 -10.16 2.58 1.30
CA ASN A 40 -9.92 3.89 1.91
C ASN A 40 -8.42 4.18 2.00
N ASP A 41 -8.07 5.45 1.81
CA ASP A 41 -6.71 5.98 1.86
C ASP A 41 -6.53 7.01 2.97
N TYR A 42 -5.27 7.30 3.30
CA TYR A 42 -4.91 8.37 4.21
C TYR A 42 -5.29 9.76 3.68
N SER A 43 -5.75 10.63 4.57
CA SER A 43 -6.00 12.03 4.24
C SER A 43 -4.70 12.84 4.19
N ILE A 44 -4.00 12.82 3.06
CA ILE A 44 -2.72 13.53 2.88
C ILE A 44 -2.86 14.99 2.41
N VAL A 45 -4.01 15.62 2.70
CA VAL A 45 -4.33 17.00 2.28
C VAL A 45 -3.31 18.00 2.85
N ASN A 46 -2.94 17.88 4.12
CA ASN A 46 -1.97 18.78 4.76
C ASN A 46 -0.56 18.69 4.13
N ILE A 47 -0.18 17.51 3.63
CA ILE A 47 1.09 17.30 2.92
C ILE A 47 1.02 17.98 1.55
N SER A 48 -0.07 17.75 0.82
CA SER A 48 -0.29 18.34 -0.50
C SER A 48 -0.31 19.87 -0.46
N GLU A 49 -0.88 20.46 0.59
CA GLU A 49 -0.95 21.91 0.79
C GLU A 49 0.27 22.48 1.54
N ARG A 50 1.31 21.67 1.78
CA ARG A 50 2.54 22.08 2.48
C ARG A 50 2.30 22.69 3.87
N ARG A 51 1.23 22.27 4.55
CA ARG A 51 0.88 22.67 5.93
C ARG A 51 1.68 21.87 6.97
N TRP A 52 3.01 21.97 6.93
CA TRP A 52 3.95 21.13 7.69
C TRP A 52 3.68 21.04 9.19
N ASN A 53 3.24 22.14 9.80
CA ASN A 53 2.91 22.19 11.24
C ASN A 53 1.77 21.24 11.63
N LYS A 54 0.94 20.80 10.67
CA LYS A 54 -0.17 19.86 10.88
C LYS A 54 0.11 18.47 10.27
N THR A 55 1.32 18.25 9.77
CA THR A 55 1.70 17.03 9.06
C THR A 55 2.27 15.95 9.98
N TYR A 56 2.81 16.32 11.15
CA TYR A 56 3.43 15.37 12.08
C TYR A 56 2.48 14.22 12.48
N ARG A 57 1.17 14.49 12.62
CA ARG A 57 0.17 13.46 12.92
C ARG A 57 0.07 12.41 11.81
N HIS A 58 0.04 12.85 10.56
CA HIS A 58 0.01 11.96 9.39
C HIS A 58 1.25 11.08 9.30
N PHE A 59 2.43 11.63 9.61
CA PHE A 59 3.66 10.83 9.66
C PHE A 59 3.63 9.78 10.77
N ILE A 60 3.10 10.13 11.94
CA ILE A 60 2.92 9.18 13.05
C ILE A 60 1.93 8.08 12.67
N GLU A 61 0.79 8.42 12.07
CA GLU A 61 -0.21 7.45 11.61
C GLU A 61 0.37 6.47 10.59
N ILE A 62 1.07 6.98 9.57
CA ILE A 62 1.76 6.17 8.56
C ILE A 62 2.83 5.27 9.21
N PHE A 63 3.64 5.82 10.11
CA PHE A 63 4.68 5.06 10.80
C PHE A 63 4.09 3.94 11.66
N LEU A 64 3.05 4.24 12.43
CA LEU A 64 2.36 3.25 13.26
C LEU A 64 1.74 2.14 12.41
N ASP A 65 1.19 2.47 11.24
CA ASP A 65 0.63 1.46 10.34
C ASP A 65 1.72 0.55 9.75
N ILE A 66 2.87 1.10 9.34
CA ILE A 66 4.02 0.28 8.91
C ILE A 66 4.48 -0.64 10.04
N CYS A 67 4.60 -0.13 11.27
CA CYS A 67 4.95 -0.93 12.44
C CYS A 67 3.92 -2.04 12.68
N PHE A 68 2.63 -1.73 12.57
CA PHE A 68 1.55 -2.69 12.76
C PHE A 68 1.62 -3.82 11.70
N GLY A 69 1.76 -3.47 10.42
CA GLY A 69 1.96 -4.44 9.35
C GLY A 69 3.19 -5.32 9.56
N ALA A 70 4.32 -4.72 9.97
CA ALA A 70 5.55 -5.46 10.25
C ALA A 70 5.39 -6.45 11.42
N VAL A 71 4.69 -6.05 12.49
CA VAL A 71 4.37 -6.92 13.63
C VAL A 71 3.49 -8.09 13.17
N LEU A 72 2.44 -7.83 12.39
CA LEU A 72 1.57 -8.90 11.87
C LEU A 72 2.36 -9.89 11.02
N ILE A 73 3.19 -9.41 10.08
CA ILE A 73 4.04 -10.29 9.27
C ILE A 73 4.94 -11.13 10.17
N SER A 74 5.58 -10.49 11.17
CA SER A 74 6.49 -11.19 12.08
C SER A 74 5.82 -12.32 12.87
N LEU A 75 4.57 -12.11 13.27
CA LEU A 75 3.78 -13.10 14.02
C LEU A 75 3.35 -14.30 13.16
N PHE A 76 3.12 -14.10 11.87
CA PHE A 76 2.49 -15.10 11.01
C PHE A 76 3.39 -15.73 9.95
N SER A 77 4.57 -15.17 9.65
CA SER A 77 5.35 -15.56 8.45
C SER A 77 6.71 -16.23 8.73
N GLY A 78 7.00 -16.61 9.98
CA GLY A 78 8.28 -17.24 10.34
C GLY A 78 9.53 -16.35 10.19
N ASN A 79 9.34 -15.03 10.03
CA ASN A 79 10.39 -14.01 9.99
C ASN A 79 11.46 -14.12 8.89
N SER A 80 11.11 -14.69 7.72
CA SER A 80 12.06 -14.76 6.60
C SER A 80 12.35 -13.38 5.98
N PRO A 81 13.63 -13.02 5.72
CA PRO A 81 13.98 -11.73 5.12
C PRO A 81 13.32 -11.46 3.76
N ILE A 82 13.09 -12.49 2.95
CA ILE A 82 12.43 -12.33 1.63
C ILE A 82 10.98 -11.87 1.77
N ILE A 83 10.30 -12.27 2.86
CA ILE A 83 8.92 -11.90 3.12
C ILE A 83 8.83 -10.41 3.49
N PHE A 84 9.75 -9.94 4.34
CA PHE A 84 9.87 -8.51 4.63
C PHE A 84 10.30 -7.68 3.42
N ALA A 85 11.16 -8.23 2.56
CA ALA A 85 11.49 -7.60 1.28
C ALA A 85 10.25 -7.50 0.38
N GLY A 86 9.43 -8.54 0.29
CA GLY A 86 8.15 -8.49 -0.43
C GLY A 86 7.20 -7.42 0.13
N ALA A 87 7.05 -7.37 1.45
CA ALA A 87 6.24 -6.35 2.12
C ALA A 87 6.73 -4.94 1.83
N PHE A 88 8.05 -4.72 1.86
CA PHE A 88 8.67 -3.45 1.53
C PHE A 88 8.41 -3.06 0.07
N PHE A 89 8.63 -3.98 -0.88
CA PHE A 89 8.41 -3.71 -2.31
C PHE A 89 6.94 -3.37 -2.63
N ALA A 90 5.99 -3.93 -1.89
CA ALA A 90 4.57 -3.61 -2.06
C ALA A 90 4.18 -2.19 -1.59
N ILE A 91 4.95 -1.55 -0.73
CA ILE A 91 4.71 -0.15 -0.28
C ILE A 91 5.63 0.88 -0.92
N VAL A 92 6.59 0.45 -1.76
CA VAL A 92 7.44 1.36 -2.55
C VAL A 92 6.60 2.33 -3.40
N PRO A 93 5.55 1.87 -4.13
CA PRO A 93 4.65 2.77 -4.87
C PRO A 93 4.08 3.92 -4.03
N ASP A 94 3.60 3.64 -2.81
CA ASP A 94 3.10 4.66 -1.89
C ASP A 94 4.19 5.65 -1.47
N GLY A 95 5.40 5.14 -1.20
CA GLY A 95 6.57 5.97 -0.89
C GLY A 95 6.93 6.93 -2.04
N ILE A 96 6.86 6.44 -3.29
CA ILE A 96 7.07 7.28 -4.49
C ILE A 96 5.95 8.32 -4.61
N THR A 97 4.70 7.93 -4.38
CA THR A 97 3.55 8.86 -4.37
C THR A 97 3.74 9.96 -3.32
N LEU A 98 4.13 9.61 -2.09
CA LEU A 98 4.42 10.58 -1.04
C LEU A 98 5.58 11.51 -1.43
N LEU A 99 6.70 10.95 -1.87
CA LEU A 99 7.88 11.71 -2.28
C LEU A 99 7.57 12.69 -3.40
N SER A 100 6.75 12.28 -4.36
CA SER A 100 6.34 13.11 -5.49
C SER A 100 5.51 14.33 -5.08
N LYS A 101 4.72 14.23 -4.00
CA LYS A 101 3.98 15.38 -3.44
C LYS A 101 4.89 16.34 -2.68
N ILE A 102 5.99 15.83 -2.11
CA ILE A 102 7.00 16.64 -1.42
C ILE A 102 7.94 17.32 -2.43
N LEU A 103 8.37 16.58 -3.46
CA LEU A 103 9.36 16.99 -4.47
C LEU A 103 8.76 16.92 -5.90
N PRO A 104 7.95 17.91 -6.32
CA PRO A 104 7.14 17.85 -7.55
C PRO A 104 7.92 17.90 -8.89
N GLN A 105 9.25 17.85 -8.90
CA GLN A 105 10.06 18.14 -10.09
C GLN A 105 10.60 16.91 -10.87
N ASN A 106 10.14 15.69 -10.58
CA ASN A 106 10.65 14.48 -11.23
C ASN A 106 9.67 13.88 -12.27
N LYS A 107 10.11 13.74 -13.53
CA LYS A 107 9.33 13.13 -14.64
C LYS A 107 8.93 11.66 -14.36
N LEU A 108 9.80 10.89 -13.70
CA LEU A 108 9.48 9.50 -13.33
C LEU A 108 8.37 9.45 -12.28
N ALA A 109 8.37 10.40 -11.35
CA ALA A 109 7.31 10.52 -10.36
C ALA A 109 5.98 10.93 -10.99
N ALA A 110 5.99 11.77 -12.03
CA ALA A 110 4.80 12.11 -12.79
C ALA A 110 4.23 10.91 -13.58
N LEU A 111 5.09 10.06 -14.15
CA LEU A 111 4.65 8.82 -14.80
C LEU A 111 4.04 7.85 -13.78
N HIS A 112 4.71 7.66 -12.64
CA HIS A 112 4.21 6.87 -11.52
C HIS A 112 2.83 7.35 -11.06
N GLN A 113 2.67 8.66 -10.83
CA GLN A 113 1.37 9.24 -10.46
C GLN A 113 0.29 8.98 -11.50
N LYS A 114 0.61 9.03 -12.81
CA LYS A 114 -0.37 8.71 -13.86
C LYS A 114 -0.81 7.24 -13.79
N LEU A 115 0.13 6.32 -13.61
CA LEU A 115 -0.18 4.88 -13.47
C LEU A 115 -0.99 4.61 -12.20
N HIS A 116 -0.56 5.17 -11.07
CA HIS A 116 -1.24 5.06 -9.79
C HIS A 116 -2.67 5.60 -9.87
N ASN A 117 -2.85 6.80 -10.40
CA ASN A 117 -4.19 7.39 -10.57
C ASN A 117 -5.05 6.57 -11.57
N PHE A 118 -4.47 6.03 -12.63
CA PHE A 118 -5.19 5.16 -13.56
C PHE A 118 -5.71 3.90 -12.87
N MET A 119 -4.88 3.23 -12.06
CA MET A 119 -5.29 2.03 -11.33
C MET A 119 -6.34 2.34 -10.25
N ASN A 120 -6.20 3.47 -9.54
CA ASN A 120 -7.21 3.91 -8.58
C ASN A 120 -8.55 4.22 -9.26
N ASN A 121 -8.52 4.82 -10.46
CA ASN A 121 -9.71 5.11 -11.24
C ASN A 121 -10.39 3.85 -11.82
N ILE A 122 -9.66 2.74 -12.00
CA ILE A 122 -10.27 1.44 -12.34
C ILE A 122 -11.10 0.89 -11.17
N GLY A 123 -10.71 1.17 -9.92
CA GLY A 123 -11.53 0.86 -8.75
C GLY A 123 -12.70 1.83 -8.56
N ASP A 124 -12.55 3.07 -9.05
CA ASP A 124 -13.52 4.18 -8.94
C ASP A 124 -14.22 4.45 -10.28
N LEU A 125 -14.83 3.41 -10.88
CA LEU A 125 -15.42 3.38 -12.24
C LEU A 125 -16.48 4.44 -12.58
N ASP A 126 -16.77 5.40 -11.69
CA ASP A 126 -17.78 6.44 -11.95
C ASP A 126 -17.32 7.87 -11.65
N GLY A 127 -16.11 8.11 -11.12
CA GLY A 127 -15.58 9.46 -10.82
C GLY A 127 -16.47 10.36 -9.93
N ASN A 128 -17.58 9.83 -9.43
CA ASN A 128 -18.69 10.55 -8.79
C ASN A 128 -19.41 9.70 -7.72
N LYS A 129 -19.08 8.41 -7.57
CA LYS A 129 -19.58 7.61 -6.47
C LYS A 129 -18.51 7.57 -5.38
N LYS A 130 -18.71 8.35 -4.32
CA LYS A 130 -18.06 8.08 -3.04
C LYS A 130 -18.41 6.64 -2.67
N ILE A 131 -17.51 5.69 -2.96
CA ILE A 131 -17.65 4.32 -2.50
C ILE A 131 -17.92 4.42 -0.99
N PRO A 132 -19.06 3.89 -0.51
CA PRO A 132 -19.36 3.97 0.90
C PRO A 132 -18.20 3.43 1.70
N VAL A 133 -17.75 4.16 2.72
CA VAL A 133 -16.57 3.83 3.53
C VAL A 133 -16.58 2.37 4.01
N ILE A 134 -17.79 1.83 4.26
CA ILE A 134 -18.01 0.44 4.65
C ILE A 134 -17.49 -0.58 3.63
N TRP A 135 -17.61 -0.32 2.33
CA TRP A 135 -17.12 -1.21 1.28
C TRP A 135 -15.59 -1.21 1.24
N GLY A 136 -14.97 -0.03 1.39
CA GLY A 136 -13.51 0.09 1.48
C GLY A 136 -12.95 -0.59 2.73
N ILE A 137 -13.61 -0.46 3.88
CA ILE A 137 -13.19 -1.15 5.11
C ILE A 137 -13.37 -2.67 4.95
N SER A 138 -14.49 -3.11 4.38
CA SER A 138 -14.81 -4.54 4.25
C SER A 138 -13.82 -5.27 3.35
N SER A 139 -13.46 -4.69 2.20
CA SER A 139 -12.44 -5.25 1.31
C SER A 139 -11.07 -5.32 1.98
N GLN A 140 -10.66 -4.25 2.70
CA GLN A 140 -9.40 -4.20 3.43
C GLN A 140 -9.33 -5.30 4.50
N ILE A 141 -10.38 -5.44 5.31
CA ILE A 141 -10.47 -6.52 6.32
C ILE A 141 -10.38 -7.89 5.66
N LEU A 142 -11.12 -8.12 4.58
CA LEU A 142 -11.10 -9.40 3.87
C LEU A 142 -9.71 -9.75 3.36
N ILE A 143 -9.02 -8.78 2.74
CA ILE A 143 -7.66 -8.95 2.22
C ILE A 143 -6.68 -9.26 3.36
N VAL A 144 -6.75 -8.53 4.48
CA VAL A 144 -5.93 -8.79 5.67
C VAL A 144 -6.13 -10.22 6.17
N LEU A 145 -7.39 -10.66 6.32
CA LEU A 145 -7.70 -12.01 6.80
C LEU A 145 -7.18 -13.10 5.86
N ILE A 146 -7.35 -12.91 4.55
CA ILE A 146 -6.84 -13.84 3.54
C ILE A 146 -5.30 -13.89 3.58
N SER A 147 -4.63 -12.74 3.64
CA SER A 147 -3.18 -12.68 3.71
C SER A 147 -2.63 -13.34 4.98
N ILE A 148 -3.23 -13.09 6.15
CA ILE A 148 -2.83 -13.74 7.40
C ILE A 148 -3.01 -15.26 7.31
N PHE A 149 -4.14 -15.72 6.76
CA PHE A 149 -4.40 -17.14 6.56
C PHE A 149 -3.36 -17.80 5.65
N LEU A 150 -2.96 -17.12 4.57
CA LEU A 150 -1.98 -17.63 3.62
C LEU A 150 -0.53 -17.52 4.11
N LEU A 151 -0.22 -16.59 5.01
CA LEU A 151 1.13 -16.41 5.57
C LEU A 151 1.50 -17.49 6.59
N ARG A 152 0.49 -18.03 7.29
CA ARG A 152 0.61 -19.17 8.20
C ARG A 152 0.98 -20.45 7.45
#